data_AF-B5W134-F1
#
_entry.id   AF-B5W134-F1
#
_cell.length_a   1.000
_cell.length_b   1.000
_cell.length_c   1.000
_cell.angle_alpha   90.00
_cell.angle_beta   90.00
_cell.angle_gamma   90.00
#
_symmetry.space_group_name_H-M   'P 1'
#
loop_
_entity.id
_entity.type
_entity.pdbx_description
1 polymer ?
#
loop_
_entity_poly.entity_id
_entity_poly.type
_entity_poly.pdbx_seq_one_letter_code
_entity_poly.pdbx_strand_id
1 'polypeptide(L)'
;MLYKRLQRFFRQFKFDRAEIARFVVSLIDIPQPWTLSLDRTCWSFGQTHFNILMLAVVHEGIAFPLLWTMLDKKGNSNSGERMDLFDRFEALFPDVEVACLTADREFVGRDWLSYLLIDPEVPFRLRIRHSELISPKL
;
A
#
# COMPACT_ATOMS: atom_id res chain seq x y z
N MET A 1 -12.80 -0.23 31.99
CA MET A 1 -12.13 -1.55 32.17
C MET A 1 -11.63 -2.15 30.84
N LEU A 2 -12.38 -2.06 29.74
CA LEU A 2 -11.98 -2.58 28.41
C LEU A 2 -10.75 -1.87 27.79
N TYR A 3 -10.70 -0.54 27.83
CA TYR A 3 -9.57 0.27 27.31
C TYR A 3 -8.19 -0.17 27.85
N LYS A 4 -8.08 -0.36 29.17
CA LYS A 4 -6.83 -0.83 29.80
C LYS A 4 -6.48 -2.28 29.44
N ARG A 5 -7.45 -3.11 29.07
CA ARG A 5 -7.19 -4.49 28.60
C ARG A 5 -6.66 -4.47 27.17
N LEU A 6 -7.28 -3.66 26.31
CA LEU A 6 -6.85 -3.48 24.93
C LEU A 6 -5.41 -2.93 24.86
N GLN A 7 -5.10 -1.91 25.66
CA GLN A 7 -3.74 -1.37 25.74
C GLN A 7 -2.72 -2.40 26.22
N ARG A 8 -3.05 -3.24 27.22
CA ARG A 8 -2.14 -4.29 27.69
C ARG A 8 -1.90 -5.35 26.62
N PHE A 9 -2.95 -5.73 25.92
CA PHE A 9 -2.87 -6.67 24.81
C PHE A 9 -1.93 -6.15 23.72
N PHE A 10 -2.16 -4.94 23.20
CA PHE A 10 -1.28 -4.34 22.18
C PHE A 10 0.14 -4.02 22.68
N ARG A 11 0.34 -3.86 23.99
CA ARG A 11 1.67 -3.67 24.59
C ARG A 11 2.47 -4.97 24.69
N GLN A 12 1.80 -6.09 24.94
CA GLN A 12 2.44 -7.38 25.17
C GLN A 12 2.50 -8.24 23.90
N PHE A 13 1.55 -8.04 22.99
CA PHE A 13 1.44 -8.79 21.74
C PHE A 13 2.07 -8.00 20.60
N LYS A 14 3.17 -8.54 20.06
CA LYS A 14 3.74 -8.02 18.80
C LYS A 14 3.01 -8.70 17.65
N PHE A 15 2.25 -7.91 16.91
CA PHE A 15 1.68 -8.38 15.66
C PHE A 15 2.75 -8.32 14.56
N ASP A 16 3.02 -9.47 13.95
CA ASP A 16 3.64 -9.46 12.63
C ASP A 16 2.64 -8.89 11.62
N ARG A 17 3.07 -7.87 10.87
CA ARG A 17 2.22 -7.22 9.86
C ARG A 17 1.83 -8.20 8.76
N ALA A 18 2.70 -9.16 8.45
CA ALA A 18 2.42 -10.22 7.51
C ALA A 18 1.26 -11.12 7.98
N GLU A 19 1.24 -11.46 9.28
CA GLU A 19 0.16 -12.24 9.88
C GLU A 19 -1.16 -11.48 9.89
N ILE A 20 -1.14 -10.16 10.19
CA ILE A 20 -2.36 -9.34 10.09
C ILE A 20 -2.90 -9.35 8.66
N ALA A 21 -2.05 -9.15 7.65
CA ALA A 21 -2.48 -9.12 6.26
C ALA A 21 -3.08 -10.46 5.82
N ARG A 22 -2.42 -11.58 6.12
CA ARG A 22 -2.97 -12.93 5.88
C ARG A 22 -4.31 -13.14 6.58
N PHE A 23 -4.40 -12.72 7.85
CA PHE A 23 -5.63 -12.81 8.62
C PHE A 23 -6.76 -12.01 7.97
N VAL A 24 -6.52 -10.75 7.59
CA VAL A 24 -7.50 -9.89 6.91
C VAL A 24 -8.01 -10.56 5.64
N VAL A 25 -7.11 -11.06 4.79
CA VAL A 25 -7.48 -11.76 3.55
C VAL A 25 -8.33 -13.01 3.85
N SER A 26 -7.90 -13.84 4.80
CA SER A 26 -8.62 -15.06 5.17
C SER A 26 -10.01 -14.80 5.76
N LEU A 27 -10.20 -13.65 6.40
CA LEU A 27 -11.48 -13.27 7.01
C LEU A 27 -12.49 -12.80 5.97
N ILE A 28 -12.02 -12.14 4.91
CA ILE A 28 -12.88 -11.49 3.90
C ILE A 28 -13.13 -12.41 2.69
N ASP A 29 -12.24 -13.39 2.47
CA ASP A 29 -12.33 -14.35 1.35
C ASP A 29 -12.42 -13.66 -0.01
N ILE A 30 -11.45 -12.79 -0.29
CA ILE A 30 -11.47 -11.91 -1.46
C ILE A 30 -11.13 -12.71 -2.72
N PRO A 31 -12.04 -12.80 -3.72
CA PRO A 31 -11.79 -13.52 -4.95
C PRO A 31 -10.70 -12.84 -5.78
N GLN A 32 -9.90 -13.66 -6.46
CA GLN A 32 -8.90 -13.22 -7.41
C GLN A 32 -9.50 -13.05 -8.82
N PRO A 33 -8.90 -12.21 -9.69
CA PRO A 33 -7.69 -11.42 -9.46
C PRO A 33 -7.95 -10.15 -8.62
N TRP A 34 -6.98 -9.75 -7.80
CA TRP A 34 -7.12 -8.63 -6.86
C TRP A 34 -6.93 -7.27 -7.51
N THR A 35 -7.84 -6.34 -7.22
CA THR A 35 -7.59 -4.91 -7.47
C THR A 35 -6.92 -4.31 -6.23
N LEU A 36 -5.75 -3.73 -6.41
CA LEU A 36 -4.99 -3.08 -5.35
C LEU A 36 -5.18 -1.56 -5.40
N SER A 37 -5.16 -0.93 -4.24
CA SER A 37 -5.16 0.52 -4.09
C SER A 37 -3.95 0.95 -3.28
N LEU A 38 -3.15 1.84 -3.85
CA LEU A 38 -2.08 2.54 -3.16
C LEU A 38 -2.56 3.94 -2.77
N ASP A 39 -2.52 4.24 -1.49
CA ASP A 39 -2.94 5.53 -0.95
C ASP A 39 -2.00 5.99 0.16
N ARG A 40 -2.12 7.28 0.52
CA ARG A 40 -1.33 7.88 1.59
C ARG A 40 -2.18 8.81 2.42
N THR A 41 -2.03 8.69 3.74
CA THR A 41 -2.61 9.66 4.68
C THR A 41 -1.51 10.38 5.45
N CYS A 42 -1.65 11.69 5.58
CA CYS A 42 -0.69 12.53 6.30
C CYS A 42 -1.43 13.53 7.19
N TRP A 43 -1.24 13.40 8.50
CA TRP A 43 -1.86 14.25 9.50
C TRP A 43 -0.92 14.43 10.69
N SER A 44 -1.24 15.39 11.57
CA SER A 44 -0.42 15.71 12.74
C SER A 44 -1.29 15.73 13.99
N PHE A 45 -0.73 15.27 15.11
CA PHE A 45 -1.35 15.36 16.42
C PHE A 45 -0.33 15.88 17.42
N GLY A 46 -0.51 17.13 17.84
CA GLY A 46 0.51 17.85 18.59
C GLY A 46 1.81 17.93 17.80
N GLN A 47 2.89 17.42 18.39
CA GLN A 47 4.22 17.39 17.77
C GLN A 47 4.47 16.11 16.95
N THR A 48 3.55 15.14 16.99
CA THR A 48 3.71 13.87 16.27
C THR A 48 3.13 14.00 14.87
N HIS A 49 3.95 13.69 13.87
CA HIS A 49 3.54 13.65 12.47
C HIS A 49 3.33 12.20 12.05
N PHE A 50 2.15 11.92 11.50
CA PHE A 50 1.79 10.62 10.95
C PHE A 50 1.73 10.75 9.44
N ASN A 51 2.60 10.03 8.75
CA ASN A 51 2.57 9.89 7.30
C ASN A 51 2.63 8.41 6.98
N ILE A 52 1.54 7.87 6.43
CA ILE A 52 1.36 6.44 6.24
C ILE A 52 1.14 6.21 4.76
N LEU A 53 2.04 5.45 4.14
CA LEU A 53 1.86 4.88 2.81
C LEU A 53 1.20 3.51 2.98
N MET A 54 0.09 3.27 2.30
CA MET A 54 -0.77 2.11 2.51
C MET A 54 -1.10 1.41 1.20
N LEU A 55 -0.99 0.09 1.20
CA LEU A 55 -1.45 -0.79 0.14
C LEU A 55 -2.64 -1.58 0.67
N ALA A 56 -3.75 -1.51 -0.05
CA ALA A 56 -5.00 -2.17 0.29
C ALA A 56 -5.50 -3.00 -0.90
N VAL A 57 -6.25 -4.06 -0.61
CA VAL A 57 -7.04 -4.78 -1.61
C VAL A 57 -8.45 -4.20 -1.62
N VAL A 58 -8.97 -3.95 -2.82
CA VAL A 58 -10.30 -3.37 -3.03
C VAL A 58 -11.27 -4.48 -3.39
N HIS A 59 -12.35 -4.59 -2.61
CA HIS A 59 -13.43 -5.54 -2.84
C HIS A 59 -14.77 -4.88 -2.52
N GLU A 60 -15.75 -4.97 -3.42
CA GLU A 60 -17.10 -4.40 -3.26
C GLU A 60 -17.11 -2.91 -2.86
N GLY A 61 -16.20 -2.12 -3.43
CA GLY A 61 -16.07 -0.68 -3.15
C GLY A 61 -15.41 -0.34 -1.81
N ILE A 62 -14.93 -1.33 -1.07
CA ILE A 62 -14.22 -1.16 0.21
C ILE A 62 -12.75 -1.51 0.02
N ALA A 63 -11.86 -0.65 0.53
CA ALA A 63 -10.43 -0.91 0.57
C ALA A 63 -10.04 -1.52 1.93
N PHE A 64 -9.51 -2.73 1.90
CA PHE A 64 -9.03 -3.44 3.08
C PHE A 64 -7.49 -3.31 3.17
N PRO A 65 -6.96 -2.61 4.19
CA PRO A 65 -5.52 -2.44 4.34
C PRO A 65 -4.79 -3.77 4.51
N LEU A 66 -3.77 -4.01 3.68
CA LEU A 66 -2.91 -5.18 3.79
C LEU A 66 -1.56 -4.79 4.39
N LEU A 67 -0.88 -3.83 3.78
CA LEU A 67 0.46 -3.42 4.16
C LEU A 67 0.56 -1.90 4.27
N TRP A 68 1.44 -1.45 5.15
CA TRP A 68 1.75 -0.03 5.29
C TRP A 68 3.18 0.21 5.76
N THR A 69 3.67 1.41 5.44
CA THR A 69 4.96 1.95 5.88
C THR A 69 4.72 3.33 6.52
N MET A 70 5.29 3.53 7.70
CA MET A 70 5.31 4.84 8.35
C MET A 70 6.47 5.63 7.74
N LEU A 71 6.19 6.74 7.08
CA LEU A 71 7.21 7.58 6.46
C LEU A 71 7.71 8.61 7.48
N ASP A 72 9.02 8.66 7.69
CA ASP A 72 9.66 9.61 8.62
C ASP A 72 9.91 11.00 7.99
N LYS A 73 8.94 11.45 7.20
CA LYS A 73 9.00 12.73 6.47
C LYS A 73 7.61 13.30 6.26
N LYS A 74 7.56 14.63 6.03
CA LYS A 74 6.35 15.31 5.57
C LYS A 74 6.27 15.24 4.03
N GLY A 75 5.05 15.19 3.49
CA GLY A 75 4.81 15.19 2.06
C GLY A 75 4.68 13.80 1.44
N ASN A 76 4.94 13.70 0.13
CA ASN A 76 4.62 12.52 -0.68
C ASN A 76 5.66 11.40 -0.53
N SER A 77 5.25 10.18 -0.86
CA SER A 77 6.17 9.05 -1.01
C SER A 77 7.06 9.23 -2.25
N ASN A 78 8.30 8.75 -2.17
CA ASN A 78 9.18 8.63 -3.34
C ASN A 78 8.96 7.27 -4.03
N SER A 79 9.63 7.03 -5.16
CA SER A 79 9.48 5.79 -5.92
C SER A 79 9.96 4.56 -5.13
N GLY A 80 11.09 4.66 -4.44
CA GLY A 80 11.65 3.55 -3.64
C GLY A 80 10.70 3.10 -2.53
N GLU A 81 10.10 4.02 -1.79
CA GLU A 81 9.12 3.69 -0.73
C GLU A 81 7.89 2.95 -1.27
N ARG A 82 7.50 3.22 -2.52
CA ARG A 82 6.40 2.51 -3.20
C ARG A 82 6.82 1.11 -3.64
N MET A 83 8.01 1.00 -4.24
CA MET A 83 8.62 -0.27 -4.63
C MET A 83 8.79 -1.17 -3.41
N ASP A 84 9.42 -0.68 -2.34
CA ASP A 84 9.64 -1.44 -1.11
C ASP A 84 8.33 -1.97 -0.50
N LEU A 85 7.24 -1.18 -0.57
CA LEU A 85 5.94 -1.60 -0.09
C LEU A 85 5.32 -2.68 -1.00
N PHE A 86 5.55 -2.58 -2.30
CA PHE A 86 5.05 -3.53 -3.30
C PHE A 86 5.85 -4.84 -3.30
N ASP A 87 7.18 -4.80 -3.21
CA ASP A 87 8.05 -5.96 -3.04
C ASP A 87 7.63 -6.79 -1.80
N ARG A 88 7.26 -6.10 -0.72
CA ARG A 88 6.73 -6.76 0.48
C ARG A 88 5.37 -7.41 0.27
N PHE A 89 4.55 -6.86 -0.62
CA PHE A 89 3.28 -7.46 -1.02
C PHE A 89 3.53 -8.74 -1.82
N GLU A 90 4.39 -8.68 -2.84
CA GLU A 90 4.73 -9.83 -3.67
C GLU A 90 5.38 -10.95 -2.86
N ALA A 91 6.31 -10.61 -1.96
CA ALA A 91 6.92 -11.58 -1.06
C ALA A 91 5.90 -12.24 -0.10
N LEU A 92 4.82 -11.53 0.23
CA LEU A 92 3.80 -12.01 1.15
C LEU A 92 2.70 -12.83 0.45
N PHE A 93 2.41 -12.50 -0.81
CA PHE A 93 1.36 -13.09 -1.62
C PHE A 93 1.89 -13.45 -3.02
N PRO A 94 2.88 -14.36 -3.14
CA PRO A 94 3.58 -14.63 -4.39
C PRO A 94 2.70 -15.25 -5.48
N ASP A 95 1.64 -15.97 -5.07
CA ASP A 95 0.74 -16.70 -5.96
C ASP A 95 -0.56 -15.94 -6.25
N VAL A 96 -0.67 -14.67 -5.83
CA VAL A 96 -1.88 -13.86 -6.06
C VAL A 96 -1.82 -13.20 -7.43
N GLU A 97 -2.87 -13.42 -8.22
CA GLU A 97 -3.10 -12.70 -9.46
C GLU A 97 -3.58 -11.27 -9.17
N VAL A 98 -2.86 -10.28 -9.69
CA VAL A 98 -3.21 -8.86 -9.57
C VAL A 98 -3.94 -8.39 -10.83
N ALA A 99 -5.19 -7.98 -10.67
CA ALA A 99 -6.01 -7.44 -11.75
C ALA A 99 -5.52 -6.06 -12.20
N CYS A 100 -5.27 -5.18 -11.22
CA CYS A 100 -4.55 -3.93 -11.42
C CYS A 100 -4.17 -3.25 -10.10
N LEU A 101 -3.14 -2.41 -10.14
CA LEU A 101 -2.81 -1.43 -9.11
C LEU A 101 -3.41 -0.07 -9.45
N THR A 102 -4.17 0.51 -8.53
CA THR A 102 -4.79 1.83 -8.67
C THR A 102 -4.15 2.83 -7.72
N ALA A 103 -3.96 4.06 -8.17
CA ALA A 103 -3.49 5.15 -7.32
C ALA A 103 -3.75 6.52 -7.95
N ASP A 104 -3.76 7.56 -7.11
CA ASP A 104 -3.92 8.95 -7.55
C ASP A 104 -2.62 9.56 -8.15
N ARG A 105 -2.74 10.73 -8.74
CA ARG A 105 -1.72 11.60 -9.36
C ARG A 105 -0.54 12.00 -8.49
N GLU A 106 -0.54 11.64 -7.20
CA GLU A 106 0.64 11.82 -6.35
C GLU A 106 1.60 10.62 -6.40
N PHE A 107 1.16 9.50 -7.00
CA PHE A 107 1.93 8.26 -7.13
C PHE A 107 2.44 8.03 -8.55
N VAL A 108 2.61 9.10 -9.33
CA VAL A 108 3.31 9.07 -10.62
C VAL A 108 4.82 9.22 -10.37
N GLY A 109 5.64 8.72 -11.28
CA GLY A 109 7.11 8.82 -11.20
C GLY A 109 7.77 7.84 -12.14
N ARG A 110 8.81 8.28 -12.86
CA ARG A 110 9.46 7.48 -13.89
C ARG A 110 9.92 6.12 -13.38
N ASP A 111 10.72 6.09 -12.32
CA ASP A 111 11.27 4.84 -11.79
C ASP A 111 10.16 3.91 -11.30
N TRP A 112 9.13 4.47 -10.66
CA TRP A 112 7.96 3.72 -10.19
C TRP A 112 7.19 3.07 -11.34
N LEU A 113 6.93 3.83 -12.41
CA LEU A 113 6.26 3.31 -13.60
C LEU A 113 7.12 2.27 -14.30
N SER A 114 8.43 2.51 -14.44
CA SER A 114 9.36 1.54 -15.01
C SER A 114 9.34 0.24 -14.23
N TYR A 115 9.33 0.30 -12.89
CA TYR A 115 9.25 -0.87 -12.02
C TYR A 115 7.99 -1.69 -12.25
N LEU A 116 6.82 -1.06 -12.36
CA LEU A 116 5.56 -1.77 -12.63
C LEU A 116 5.52 -2.45 -14.01
N LEU A 117 6.39 -2.05 -14.94
CA LEU A 117 6.51 -2.60 -16.29
C LEU A 117 7.61 -3.68 -16.40
N ILE A 118 8.35 -3.97 -15.32
CA ILE A 118 9.31 -5.08 -15.28
C ILE A 118 8.52 -6.39 -15.25
N ASP A 119 9.06 -7.45 -15.87
CA ASP A 119 8.46 -8.79 -15.84
C ASP A 119 8.48 -9.40 -14.41
N PRO A 120 7.35 -9.94 -13.90
CA PRO A 120 6.02 -9.92 -14.50
C PRO A 120 5.37 -8.53 -14.42
N GLU A 121 4.83 -8.04 -15.54
CA GLU A 121 4.19 -6.73 -15.57
C GLU A 121 2.99 -6.71 -14.60
N VAL A 122 2.92 -5.65 -13.79
CA VAL A 122 1.78 -5.39 -12.91
C VAL A 122 0.84 -4.44 -13.63
N PRO A 123 -0.37 -4.85 -14.05
CA PRO A 123 -1.30 -3.93 -14.68
C PRO A 123 -1.62 -2.77 -13.74
N PHE A 124 -1.69 -1.53 -14.24
CA PHE A 124 -1.96 -0.37 -13.37
C PHE A 124 -2.90 0.66 -14.00
N ARG A 125 -3.61 1.38 -13.12
CA ARG A 125 -4.50 2.50 -13.43
C ARG A 125 -4.14 3.66 -12.52
N LEU A 126 -3.20 4.48 -12.97
CA LEU A 126 -2.72 5.64 -12.24
C LEU A 126 -3.31 6.92 -12.86
N ARG A 127 -3.88 7.79 -12.03
CA ARG A 127 -4.35 9.10 -12.51
C ARG A 127 -3.14 9.99 -12.81
N ILE A 128 -3.07 10.59 -14.00
CA ILE A 128 -1.97 11.49 -14.40
C ILE A 128 -2.46 12.94 -14.36
N ARG A 129 -1.62 13.88 -13.93
CA ARG A 129 -1.94 15.32 -14.05
C ARG A 129 -1.79 15.75 -15.51
N HIS A 130 -2.66 16.65 -15.98
CA HIS A 130 -2.54 17.24 -17.31
C HIS A 130 -1.15 17.82 -17.63
N SER A 131 -0.44 18.34 -16.63
CA SER A 131 0.88 18.96 -16.77
C SER A 131 2.05 17.98 -16.78
N GLU A 132 1.80 16.68 -16.66
CA GLU A 132 2.84 15.68 -16.39
C GLU A 132 3.20 14.94 -17.68
N LEU A 133 4.45 15.13 -18.14
CA LEU A 133 5.01 14.43 -19.28
C LEU A 133 5.82 13.23 -18.78
N ILE A 134 5.43 12.03 -19.21
CA ILE A 134 6.13 10.78 -18.89
C ILE A 134 6.90 10.36 -20.14
N SER A 135 8.22 10.51 -20.11
CA SER A 135 9.10 10.06 -21.19
C SER A 135 9.80 8.75 -20.81
N PRO A 136 9.76 7.71 -21.67
CA PRO A 136 10.50 6.46 -21.43
C PRO A 136 12.01 6.72 -21.28
N LYS A 137 12.72 5.80 -20.62
CA LYS A 137 14.19 5.75 -20.72
C LYS A 137 14.50 4.88 -21.93
N LEU A 138 15.02 5.51 -22.99
CA LEU A 138 15.78 4.81 -24.03
C LEU A 138 16.98 4.12 -23.37
#